data_AF-A0A7J8HGF2-F1
#
_entry.id   AF-A0A7J8HGF2-F1
#
_cell.length_a   1.000
_cell.length_b   1.000
_cell.length_c   1.000
_cell.angle_alpha   90.00
_cell.angle_beta   90.00
_cell.angle_gamma   90.00
#
_symmetry.space_group_name_H-M   'P 1'
#
loop_
_entity.id
_entity.type
_entity.pdbx_description
1 polymer ?
#
loop_
_entity_poly.entity_id
_entity_poly.type
_entity_poly.pdbx_seq_one_letter_code
_entity_poly.pdbx_strand_id
1 'polypeptide(L)'
;MWRKGLGLLVVIDDYNVIGRSLFKKETNIQLFVGLKVHLSTGELGIIDSSFGQSGKFKINIPGGLSPESKKILTPALKKRSRASRGEVAKQEEGVERPEPTQHVTLSLSFKRYVFDTHKHMVQSP
;
A
#
# COMPACT_ATOMS: atom_id res chain seq x y z
N MET A 1 -15.49 11.80 7.94
CA MET A 1 -15.39 11.43 6.52
C MET A 1 -14.71 10.08 6.45
N TRP A 2 -15.31 9.11 5.76
CA TRP A 2 -14.73 7.77 5.65
C TRP A 2 -14.14 7.63 4.24
N ARG A 3 -12.89 7.16 4.11
CA ARG A 3 -12.31 6.75 2.84
C ARG A 3 -12.04 5.26 2.88
N LYS A 4 -12.77 4.50 2.06
CA LYS A 4 -12.47 3.11 1.75
C LYS A 4 -11.98 3.05 0.31
N GLY A 5 -10.87 2.38 0.09
CA GLY A 5 -10.31 2.21 -1.25
C GLY A 5 -9.73 0.80 -1.39
N LEU A 6 -9.98 0.19 -2.54
CA LEU A 6 -9.25 -1.01 -2.94
C LEU A 6 -7.78 -0.61 -3.11
N GLY A 7 -6.91 -1.08 -2.23
CA GLY A 7 -5.52 -0.67 -2.16
C GLY A 7 -4.63 -1.75 -2.77
N LEU A 8 -3.94 -1.44 -3.87
CA LEU A 8 -2.85 -2.31 -4.29
C LEU A 8 -1.69 -2.10 -3.32
N LEU A 9 -1.40 -3.14 -2.54
CA LEU A 9 -0.37 -3.16 -1.52
C LEU A 9 0.84 -3.94 -2.04
N VAL A 10 2.01 -3.36 -1.85
CA VAL A 10 3.30 -3.97 -2.17
C VAL A 10 4.08 -4.10 -0.87
N VAL A 11 4.47 -5.33 -0.53
CA VAL A 11 5.35 -5.57 0.63
C VAL A 11 6.76 -5.08 0.30
N ILE A 12 7.34 -4.29 1.20
CA ILE A 12 8.76 -3.95 1.19
C ILE A 12 9.47 -4.82 2.21
N ASP A 13 8.99 -4.79 3.46
CA ASP A 13 9.49 -5.58 4.56
C ASP A 13 8.31 -6.08 5.41
N ASP A 14 8.63 -6.82 6.46
CA ASP A 14 7.68 -7.33 7.45
C ASP A 14 6.85 -6.25 8.15
N TYR A 15 7.34 -5.00 8.17
CA TYR A 15 6.70 -3.86 8.82
C TYR A 15 6.31 -2.75 7.85
N ASN A 16 6.75 -2.82 6.59
CA ASN A 16 6.61 -1.72 5.63
C ASN A 16 5.87 -2.20 4.38
N VAL A 17 4.78 -1.51 4.04
CA VAL A 17 4.05 -1.72 2.79
C VAL A 17 3.82 -0.42 2.03
N ILE A 18 3.76 -0.50 0.70
CA ILE A 18 3.39 0.63 -0.15
C ILE A 18 1.97 0.42 -0.65
N GLY A 19 1.09 1.37 -0.35
CA GLY A 19 -0.27 1.42 -0.88
C GLY A 19 -0.42 2.37 -2.06
N ARG A 20 -1.34 2.04 -2.97
CA ARG A 20 -1.86 2.94 -4.02
C ARG A 20 -3.39 2.92 -4.03
N SER A 21 -4.00 3.87 -4.72
CA SER A 21 -5.46 3.88 -4.99
C SER A 21 -6.40 4.16 -3.80
N LEU A 22 -5.88 4.57 -2.63
CA LEU A 22 -6.69 5.12 -1.53
C LEU A 22 -6.94 6.63 -1.68
N PHE A 23 -5.97 7.34 -2.24
CA PHE A 23 -6.00 8.77 -2.46
C PHE A 23 -6.08 9.07 -3.97
N LYS A 24 -6.79 10.14 -4.34
CA LYS A 24 -6.76 10.66 -5.72
C LYS A 24 -5.38 11.26 -5.99
N LYS A 25 -4.93 11.28 -7.24
CA LYS A 25 -3.62 11.85 -7.64
C LYS A 25 -3.40 13.30 -7.17
N GLU A 26 -4.47 14.09 -7.15
CA GLU A 26 -4.50 15.49 -6.69
C GLU A 26 -4.53 15.67 -5.17
N THR A 27 -4.63 14.58 -4.39
CA THR A 27 -4.77 14.68 -2.94
C THR A 27 -3.40 14.92 -2.30
N ASN A 28 -3.29 15.95 -1.46
CA ASN A 28 -2.12 16.12 -0.60
C ASN A 28 -2.10 15.04 0.49
N ILE A 29 -1.41 13.93 0.23
CA ILE A 29 -1.31 12.78 1.13
C ILE A 29 -0.54 13.13 2.41
N GLN A 30 0.32 14.14 2.39
CA GLN A 30 1.10 14.57 3.56
C GLN A 30 0.20 14.94 4.75
N LEU A 31 -1.03 15.42 4.48
CA LEU A 31 -2.04 15.72 5.51
C LEU A 31 -2.57 14.49 6.25
N PHE A 32 -2.29 13.28 5.74
CA PHE A 32 -2.73 12.02 6.30
C PHE A 32 -1.57 11.21 6.91
N VAL A 33 -0.33 11.73 6.85
CA VAL A 33 0.82 11.13 7.54
C VAL A 33 0.57 11.13 9.05
N GLY A 34 0.90 10.02 9.71
CA GLY A 34 0.62 9.78 11.12
C GLY A 34 -0.76 9.21 11.42
N LEU A 35 -1.67 9.14 10.42
CA LEU A 35 -2.99 8.54 10.62
C LEU A 35 -2.96 7.02 10.49
N LYS A 36 -3.79 6.37 11.31
CA LYS A 36 -3.99 4.92 11.34
C LYS A 36 -4.84 4.46 10.15
N VAL A 37 -4.42 3.40 9.48
CA VAL A 37 -5.11 2.74 8.37
C VAL A 37 -5.36 1.29 8.74
N HIS A 38 -6.57 0.81 8.48
CA HIS A 38 -6.92 -0.59 8.66
C HIS A 38 -6.79 -1.34 7.34
N LEU A 39 -6.12 -2.48 7.39
CA LEU A 39 -6.07 -3.44 6.29
C LEU A 39 -7.23 -4.42 6.42
N SER A 40 -7.77 -4.91 5.30
CA SER A 40 -8.83 -5.93 5.31
C SER A 40 -8.41 -7.27 5.92
N THR A 41 -7.11 -7.48 6.04
CA THR A 41 -6.47 -8.63 6.69
C THR A 41 -6.42 -8.50 8.21
N GLY A 42 -6.83 -7.36 8.77
CA GLY A 42 -6.96 -7.14 10.22
C GLY A 42 -5.80 -6.37 10.85
N GLU A 43 -4.73 -6.08 10.11
CA GLU A 43 -3.63 -5.26 10.63
C GLU A 43 -3.99 -3.78 10.72
N LEU A 44 -3.36 -3.13 11.70
CA LEU A 44 -3.39 -1.69 11.89
C LEU A 44 -2.04 -1.11 11.48
N GLY A 45 -2.05 -0.30 10.44
CA GLY A 45 -0.89 0.45 9.96
C GLY A 45 -0.99 1.93 10.25
N ILE A 46 0.10 2.65 10.06
CA ILE A 46 0.23 4.11 10.19
C ILE A 46 0.83 4.62 8.89
N ILE A 47 0.26 5.67 8.30
CA ILE A 47 0.84 6.30 7.10
C ILE A 47 2.15 6.98 7.52
N ASP A 48 3.26 6.49 6.98
CA ASP A 48 4.61 6.96 7.32
C ASP A 48 5.03 8.12 6.40
N SER A 49 4.78 7.98 5.10
CA SER A 49 5.17 8.99 4.11
C SER A 49 4.36 8.88 2.81
N SER A 50 4.45 9.91 1.97
CA SER A 50 3.83 9.95 0.64
C SER A 50 4.87 9.93 -0.48
N PHE A 51 4.53 9.33 -1.63
CA PHE A 51 5.43 9.21 -2.78
C PHE A 51 4.89 9.95 -4.02
N GLY A 52 5.40 11.16 -4.25
CA GLY A 52 5.14 11.97 -5.44
C GLY A 52 3.66 12.23 -5.71
N GLN A 53 3.30 12.42 -6.98
CA GLN A 53 1.92 12.73 -7.43
C GLN A 53 1.13 11.48 -7.87
N SER A 54 1.69 10.29 -7.65
CA SER A 54 1.13 9.02 -8.16
C SER A 54 0.04 8.43 -7.27
N GLY A 55 -0.28 9.06 -6.15
CA GLY A 55 -1.22 8.50 -5.17
C GLY A 55 -0.64 7.35 -4.34
N LYS A 56 0.69 7.14 -4.41
CA LYS A 56 1.41 6.11 -3.65
C LYS A 56 1.82 6.64 -2.28
N PHE A 57 1.84 5.77 -1.28
CA PHE A 57 2.19 6.13 0.09
C PHE A 57 2.73 4.91 0.84
N LYS A 58 3.56 5.17 1.85
CA LYS A 58 4.15 4.16 2.73
C LYS A 58 3.28 4.00 3.98
N ILE A 59 3.09 2.76 4.40
CA ILE A 59 2.42 2.40 5.64
C ILE A 59 3.41 1.58 6.47
N ASN A 60 3.59 1.99 7.72
CA ASN A 60 4.29 1.24 8.75
C ASN A 60 3.28 0.45 9.58
N ILE A 61 3.47 -0.86 9.71
CA ILE A 61 2.64 -1.76 10.50
C ILE A 61 3.44 -2.10 11.77
N PRO A 62 3.23 -1.40 12.89
CA PRO A 62 4.02 -1.61 14.11
C PRO A 62 3.87 -3.02 14.68
N GLY A 63 2.72 -3.68 14.44
CA GLY A 63 2.49 -5.08 14.83
C GLY A 63 3.09 -6.12 13.87
N GLY A 64 3.72 -5.68 12.78
CA GLY A 64 4.17 -6.54 11.69
C GLY A 64 3.03 -7.12 10.85
N LEU A 65 3.38 -7.57 9.65
CA LEU A 65 2.48 -8.31 8.77
C LEU A 65 2.29 -9.75 9.26
N SER A 66 1.05 -10.20 9.32
CA SER A 66 0.76 -11.61 9.59
C SER A 66 1.29 -12.51 8.47
N PRO A 67 1.61 -13.79 8.76
CA PRO A 67 2.04 -14.75 7.74
C PRO A 67 1.01 -14.93 6.62
N GLU A 68 -0.28 -14.79 6.94
CA GLU A 68 -1.37 -14.82 5.96
C GLU A 68 -1.30 -13.63 5.02
N SER A 69 -1.17 -12.41 5.57
CA SER A 69 -1.01 -11.19 4.77
C SER A 69 0.23 -11.24 3.89
N LYS A 70 1.34 -11.79 4.37
CA LYS A 70 2.52 -12.00 3.53
C LYS A 70 2.20 -12.94 2.36
N LYS A 71 1.52 -14.07 2.57
CA LYS A 71 1.15 -14.97 1.46
C LYS A 71 0.24 -14.30 0.41
N ILE A 72 -0.61 -13.39 0.85
CA ILE A 72 -1.55 -12.64 0.00
C ILE A 72 -0.81 -11.52 -0.77
N LEU A 73 0.08 -10.80 -0.09
CA LEU A 73 0.72 -9.58 -0.60
C LEU A 73 2.06 -9.82 -1.29
N THR A 74 2.76 -10.92 -0.98
CA THR A 74 3.91 -11.37 -1.76
C THR A 74 3.37 -12.25 -2.89
N PRO A 75 3.42 -11.82 -4.16
CA PRO A 75 3.08 -12.70 -5.25
C PRO A 75 4.04 -13.89 -5.18
N ALA A 76 3.48 -15.09 -4.97
CA ALA A 76 4.25 -16.32 -5.02
C ALA A 76 4.95 -16.36 -6.38
N LEU A 77 6.27 -16.15 -6.39
CA LEU A 77 7.14 -16.55 -7.48
C LEU A 77 6.94 -18.06 -7.62
N LYS A 78 6.00 -18.47 -8.47
CA LYS A 78 5.82 -19.88 -8.81
C LYS A 78 7.17 -20.38 -9.32
N LYS A 79 7.76 -21.24 -8.50
CA LYS A 79 8.98 -22.01 -8.72
C LYS A 79 9.00 -22.52 -10.16
N ARG A 80 9.84 -21.90 -10.98
CA ARG A 80 10.18 -22.31 -12.34
C ARG A 80 10.73 -23.75 -12.27
N SER A 81 9.97 -24.72 -12.76
CA SER A 81 10.48 -26.07 -13.02
C SER A 81 11.53 -25.97 -14.14
N ARG A 82 12.75 -26.42 -13.86
CA ARG A 82 13.86 -26.49 -14.82
C ARG A 82 13.55 -27.45 -15.97
N ALA A 83 13.58 -26.94 -17.20
CA ALA A 83 14.08 -27.53 -18.45
C ALA A 83 13.79 -26.48 -19.55
N SER A 84 14.61 -26.11 -20.52
CA SER A 84 15.93 -26.50 -21.00
C SER A 84 16.34 -25.42 -22.01
N ARG A 85 17.61 -24.98 -21.96
CA ARG A 85 18.47 -24.53 -23.08
C ARG A 85 17.99 -23.41 -24.02
N GLY A 86 18.69 -22.27 -24.03
CA GLY A 86 18.62 -21.29 -25.12
C GLY A 86 19.22 -19.93 -24.76
N GLU A 87 20.28 -19.55 -25.46
CA GLU A 87 21.10 -18.35 -25.31
C GLU A 87 20.52 -17.14 -26.08
N VAL A 88 21.03 -15.94 -25.76
CA VAL A 88 21.06 -14.68 -26.55
C VAL A 88 20.01 -13.58 -26.26
N ALA A 89 20.57 -12.36 -26.07
CA ALA A 89 20.07 -10.99 -26.29
C ALA A 89 19.20 -10.24 -25.25
N LYS A 90 19.85 -9.24 -24.61
CA LYS A 90 19.53 -7.79 -24.61
C LYS A 90 18.04 -7.37 -24.63
N GLN A 91 17.56 -6.74 -23.56
CA GLN A 91 17.11 -5.33 -23.50
C GLN A 91 16.34 -5.02 -22.20
N GLU A 92 16.49 -3.76 -21.79
CA GLU A 92 15.90 -3.11 -20.62
C GLU A 92 14.38 -2.86 -20.77
N GLU A 93 13.77 -2.40 -19.67
CA GLU A 93 12.41 -1.89 -19.51
C GLU A 93 11.26 -2.89 -19.34
N GLY A 94 10.48 -2.66 -18.28
CA GLY A 94 9.22 -3.33 -18.01
C GLY A 94 9.26 -4.37 -16.88
N VAL A 95 9.69 -3.99 -15.67
CA VAL A 95 9.31 -4.76 -14.47
C VAL A 95 7.82 -4.50 -14.20
N GLU A 96 6.95 -5.05 -15.04
CA GLU A 96 5.55 -5.27 -14.69
C GLU A 96 5.52 -6.39 -13.64
N ARG A 97 5.66 -5.94 -12.41
CA ARG A 97 5.47 -6.76 -11.21
C ARG A 97 4.11 -7.45 -11.33
N PRO A 98 4.00 -8.78 -11.15
CA PRO A 98 2.73 -9.47 -11.28
C PRO A 98 1.71 -8.82 -10.33
N GLU A 99 0.62 -8.31 -10.90
CA GLU A 99 -0.50 -7.74 -10.16
C GLU A 99 -0.95 -8.78 -9.11
N PRO A 100 -0.94 -8.44 -7.81
CA PRO A 100 -1.32 -9.40 -6.78
C PRO A 100 -2.77 -9.82 -7.01
N THR A 101 -2.99 -11.13 -7.14
CA THR A 101 -4.29 -11.77 -7.42
C THR A 101 -5.33 -11.56 -6.32
N GLN A 102 -4.94 -11.01 -5.17
CA GLN A 102 -5.84 -10.60 -4.11
C GLN A 102 -5.56 -9.16 -3.72
N HIS A 103 -6.54 -8.30 -4.00
CA HIS A 103 -6.51 -6.90 -3.61
C HIS A 103 -6.87 -6.79 -2.12
N VAL A 104 -5.96 -6.24 -1.31
CA VAL A 104 -6.25 -5.90 0.09
C VAL A 104 -6.94 -4.54 0.13
N THR A 105 -8.04 -4.44 0.87
CA THR A 105 -8.74 -3.16 1.00
C THR A 105 -8.11 -2.34 2.12
N LEU A 106 -7.91 -1.05 1.86
CA LEU A 106 -7.45 -0.09 2.85
C LEU A 106 -8.63 0.78 3.30
N SER A 107 -8.80 0.88 4.61
CA SER A 107 -9.82 1.73 5.23
C SER A 107 -9.16 2.79 6.11
N LEU A 108 -9.41 4.05 5.76
CA LEU A 108 -8.96 5.22 6.51
C LEU A 108 -10.17 6.03 6.98
N SER A 109 -10.29 6.12 8.29
CA SER A 109 -11.36 6.86 8.96
C SER A 109 -10.78 8.13 9.56
N PHE A 110 -11.33 9.29 9.25
CA PHE A 110 -10.86 10.56 9.83
C PHE A 110 -11.99 11.59 9.88
N LYS A 111 -11.86 12.58 10.76
CA LYS A 111 -12.67 13.79 10.75
C LYS A 111 -11.82 14.91 10.17
N ARG A 112 -12.46 15.79 9.40
CA ARG A 112 -11.84 16.99 8.86
C ARG A 112 -12.59 18.18 9.43
N TYR A 113 -11.89 19.11 10.04
CA TYR A 113 -12.50 20.37 10.45
C TYR A 113 -12.82 21.20 9.21
N VAL A 114 -14.08 21.62 9.07
CA VAL A 114 -14.58 22.27 7.86
C VAL A 114 -14.11 23.73 7.76
N PHE A 115 -13.87 24.36 8.91
CA PHE A 115 -13.45 25.77 9.02
C PHE A 115 -11.94 25.95 9.17
N ASP A 116 -11.18 24.86 9.13
CA ASP A 116 -9.74 24.89 9.34
C ASP A 116 -9.00 25.06 8.01
N THR A 117 -8.29 26.19 7.88
CA THR A 117 -7.49 26.55 6.70
C THR A 117 -6.36 25.56 6.44
N HIS A 118 -5.85 24.91 7.49
CA HIS A 118 -4.76 23.92 7.42
C HIS A 118 -5.27 22.51 7.08
N LYS A 119 -6.59 22.32 6.95
CA LYS A 119 -7.24 21.05 6.58
C LYS A 119 -6.82 19.89 7.49
N HIS A 120 -6.67 20.16 8.79
CA HIS A 120 -6.28 19.12 9.75
C HIS A 120 -7.23 17.94 9.71
N MET A 121 -6.63 16.75 9.68
CA MET A 121 -7.32 15.47 9.72
C MET A 121 -7.08 14.87 11.10
N VAL A 122 -8.15 14.50 11.80
CA VAL A 122 -8.05 13.91 13.14
C VAL A 122 -8.73 12.54 13.18
N GLN A 123 -8.16 11.64 13.98
CA GLN A 123 -8.76 10.36 14.30
C GLN A 123 -9.24 10.38 15.75
N SER A 124 -10.42 9.82 15.99
CA SER A 124 -10.84 9.54 17.36
C SER A 124 -9.88 8.53 17.99
N PRO A 125 -9.54 8.65 19.28
CA PRO A 125 -8.70 7.69 20.01
C PRO A 125 -9.21 6.25 19.88
#